data_AF-L2GX33-F1
#
_entry.id   AF-L2GX33-F1
#
_cell.length_a   1.000
_cell.length_b   1.000
_cell.length_c   1.000
_cell.angle_alpha   90.00
_cell.angle_beta   90.00
_cell.angle_gamma   90.00
#
_symmetry.space_group_name_H-M   'P 1'
#
loop_
_entity.id
_entity.type
_entity.pdbx_description
1 polymer ?
#
loop_
_entity_poly.entity_id
_entity_poly.type
_entity_poly.pdbx_seq_one_letter_code
_entity_poly.pdbx_strand_id
1 'polypeptide(L)'
;MAEQLVQVRNYALEDEDEDQTIKKIALCSKQVIIDPKDNLLNILYIFDQYAEFPEVSLLSLLRVFLDIVPLYKIKTLSNEVKDKTQISKLSKWEQDLLMLYSKFVFLVTSNTSDVNYRCAVELLKELSHFNYVEKLVSFVLRGTTAKNAICHECISRIFKSDDLELKYKVLVPMCDLNFGPNIISCFLDIDIFEFQAVKDGFFTGFIYENEKKKKKNKRRVFCPQRTGRRCLRRSEKKKKLESRLKAGGWRRRVLLIKTKKKNWSSRFATVF
;
A
#
# COMPACT_ATOMS: atom_id res chain seq x y z
N MET A 1 31.18 -44.67 -6.96
CA MET A 1 32.20 -43.61 -6.75
C MET A 1 32.10 -42.48 -7.79
N ALA A 2 31.94 -42.75 -9.08
CA ALA A 2 31.78 -41.68 -10.09
C ALA A 2 30.48 -40.85 -9.93
N GLU A 3 29.35 -41.47 -9.58
CA GLU A 3 28.07 -40.75 -9.36
C GLU A 3 28.08 -39.85 -8.12
N GLN A 4 28.79 -40.24 -7.05
CA GLN A 4 28.94 -39.41 -5.85
C GLN A 4 29.78 -38.16 -6.12
N LEU A 5 30.78 -38.24 -7.00
CA LEU A 5 31.58 -37.07 -7.39
C LEU A 5 30.80 -36.11 -8.30
N VAL A 6 29.88 -36.61 -9.14
CA VAL A 6 29.00 -35.77 -9.96
C VAL A 6 27.97 -35.05 -9.09
N GLN A 7 27.40 -35.73 -8.09
CA GLN A 7 26.51 -35.10 -7.12
C GLN A 7 27.22 -34.00 -6.32
N VAL A 8 28.39 -34.28 -5.73
CA VAL A 8 29.16 -33.28 -4.96
C VAL A 8 29.59 -32.08 -5.82
N ARG A 9 29.87 -32.31 -7.10
CA ARG A 9 30.25 -31.23 -8.03
C ARG A 9 29.08 -30.36 -8.47
N ASN A 10 27.86 -30.91 -8.51
CA ASN A 10 26.65 -30.14 -8.81
C ASN A 10 26.23 -29.27 -7.62
N TYR A 11 26.34 -29.77 -6.38
CA TYR A 11 26.08 -28.96 -5.18
C TYR A 11 27.01 -27.74 -5.08
N ALA A 12 28.32 -27.93 -5.33
CA ALA A 12 29.29 -26.84 -5.24
C ALA A 12 29.14 -25.74 -6.31
N LEU A 13 28.50 -26.03 -7.45
CA LEU A 13 28.25 -25.04 -8.50
C LEU A 13 26.96 -24.24 -8.26
N GLU A 14 25.94 -24.85 -7.66
CA GLU A 14 24.71 -24.16 -7.26
C GLU A 14 25.01 -23.17 -6.11
N ASP A 15 25.84 -23.56 -5.14
CA ASP A 15 26.23 -22.73 -3.99
C ASP A 15 26.94 -21.41 -4.38
N GLU A 16 27.74 -21.41 -5.47
CA GLU A 16 28.47 -20.20 -5.90
C GLU A 16 27.56 -19.11 -6.49
N ASP A 17 26.44 -19.49 -7.10
CA ASP A 17 25.46 -18.55 -7.66
C ASP A 17 24.53 -17.99 -6.57
N GLU A 18 24.18 -18.80 -5.57
CA GLU A 18 23.41 -18.37 -4.40
C GLU A 18 24.19 -17.33 -3.58
N ASP A 19 25.46 -17.60 -3.29
CA ASP A 19 26.35 -16.70 -2.57
C ASP A 19 26.52 -15.35 -3.27
N GLN A 20 26.61 -15.36 -4.61
CA GLN A 20 26.66 -14.13 -5.39
C GLN A 20 25.36 -13.33 -5.28
N THR A 21 24.22 -14.01 -5.24
CA THR A 21 22.90 -13.37 -5.13
C THR A 21 22.70 -12.76 -3.74
N ILE A 22 23.08 -13.48 -2.67
CA ILE A 22 23.06 -12.97 -1.30
C ILE A 22 23.98 -11.75 -1.16
N LYS A 23 25.20 -11.80 -1.74
CA LYS A 23 26.11 -10.64 -1.77
C LYS A 23 25.49 -9.44 -2.49
N LYS A 24 24.77 -9.65 -3.59
CA LYS A 24 24.04 -8.58 -4.30
C LYS A 24 22.93 -7.99 -3.43
N ILE A 25 22.12 -8.81 -2.76
CA ILE A 25 21.08 -8.34 -1.81
C ILE A 25 21.70 -7.47 -0.72
N ALA A 26 22.83 -7.89 -0.15
CA ALA A 26 23.54 -7.12 0.87
C ALA A 26 24.07 -5.78 0.34
N LEU A 27 24.63 -5.75 -0.88
CA LEU A 27 25.09 -4.52 -1.53
C LEU A 27 23.94 -3.55 -1.81
N CYS A 28 22.82 -4.06 -2.35
CA CYS A 28 21.60 -3.30 -2.58
C CYS A 28 21.08 -2.68 -1.27
N SER A 29 21.03 -3.48 -0.20
CA SER A 29 20.60 -3.02 1.13
C SER A 29 21.50 -1.90 1.65
N LYS A 30 22.82 -2.04 1.53
CA LYS A 30 23.79 -1.02 1.93
C LYS A 30 23.61 0.28 1.16
N GLN A 31 23.42 0.22 -0.16
CA GLN A 31 23.22 1.41 -1.00
C GLN A 31 21.94 2.17 -0.63
N VAL A 32 20.86 1.44 -0.32
CA VAL A 32 19.60 2.06 0.12
C VAL A 32 19.78 2.77 1.47
N ILE A 33 20.52 2.18 2.41
CA ILE A 33 20.75 2.79 3.72
C ILE A 33 21.59 4.06 3.61
N ILE A 34 22.59 4.09 2.71
CA ILE A 34 23.46 5.26 2.50
C ILE A 34 22.68 6.40 1.83
N ASP A 35 22.05 6.13 0.69
CA ASP A 35 21.34 7.13 -0.12
C ASP A 35 19.94 6.61 -0.49
N PRO A 36 18.95 6.75 0.42
CA PRO A 36 17.64 6.13 0.24
C PRO A 36 16.82 6.72 -0.90
N LYS A 37 17.03 8.00 -1.24
CA LYS A 37 16.20 8.69 -2.26
C LYS A 37 16.49 8.22 -3.68
N ASP A 38 17.75 7.96 -4.00
CA ASP A 38 18.17 7.59 -5.35
C ASP A 38 18.13 6.07 -5.57
N ASN A 39 18.19 5.29 -4.49
CA ASN A 39 18.32 3.83 -4.55
C ASN A 39 17.03 3.06 -4.23
N LEU A 40 15.84 3.68 -4.23
CA LEU A 40 14.58 2.97 -3.95
C LEU A 40 14.33 1.75 -4.85
N LEU A 41 14.84 1.77 -6.09
CA LEU A 41 14.74 0.64 -7.02
C LEU A 41 15.43 -0.63 -6.50
N ASN A 42 16.48 -0.49 -5.69
CA ASN A 42 17.16 -1.64 -5.09
C ASN A 42 16.26 -2.40 -4.11
N ILE A 43 15.28 -1.74 -3.49
CA ILE A 43 14.28 -2.41 -2.64
C ILE A 43 13.40 -3.34 -3.49
N LEU A 44 13.04 -2.92 -4.71
CA LEU A 44 12.28 -3.77 -5.64
C LEU A 44 13.06 -5.03 -6.03
N TYR A 45 14.36 -4.89 -6.30
CA TYR A 45 15.22 -6.04 -6.56
C TYR A 45 15.19 -7.03 -5.39
N ILE A 46 15.32 -6.57 -4.15
CA ILE A 46 15.26 -7.45 -2.96
C ILE A 46 13.88 -8.12 -2.84
N PHE A 47 12.78 -7.43 -3.20
CA PHE A 47 11.46 -8.05 -3.24
C PHE A 47 11.36 -9.16 -4.29
N ASP A 48 12.01 -9.02 -5.44
CA ASP A 48 11.97 -10.04 -6.50
C ASP A 48 12.72 -11.31 -6.07
N GLN A 49 13.77 -11.17 -5.26
CA GLN A 49 14.53 -12.29 -4.69
C GLN A 49 13.81 -13.01 -3.53
N TYR A 50 12.66 -12.49 -3.07
CA TYR A 50 11.91 -13.10 -1.97
C TYR A 50 11.42 -14.53 -2.27
N ALA A 51 11.15 -14.84 -3.54
CA ALA A 51 10.70 -16.18 -3.93
C ALA A 51 11.78 -17.25 -3.75
N GLU A 52 13.04 -16.89 -3.99
CA GLU A 52 14.20 -17.79 -3.91
C GLU A 52 14.78 -17.79 -2.50
N PHE A 53 14.97 -16.62 -1.88
CA PHE A 53 15.57 -16.46 -0.56
C PHE A 53 14.64 -15.68 0.39
N PRO A 54 13.54 -16.30 0.86
CA PRO A 54 12.51 -15.59 1.62
C PRO A 54 13.04 -15.00 2.94
N GLU A 55 13.82 -15.77 3.69
CA GLU A 55 14.33 -15.35 5.01
C GLU A 55 15.37 -14.23 4.89
N VAL A 56 16.36 -14.39 4.00
CA VAL A 56 17.42 -13.41 3.76
C VAL A 56 16.83 -12.11 3.22
N SER A 57 15.90 -12.20 2.28
CA SER A 57 15.24 -11.03 1.71
C SER A 57 14.40 -10.29 2.75
N LEU A 58 13.63 -11.02 3.56
CA LEU A 58 12.75 -10.43 4.58
C LEU A 58 13.56 -9.72 5.69
N LEU A 59 14.65 -10.33 6.15
CA LEU A 59 15.54 -9.75 7.17
C LEU A 59 16.34 -8.55 6.61
N SER A 60 16.78 -8.62 5.35
CA SER A 60 17.45 -7.50 4.68
C SER A 60 16.50 -6.31 4.52
N LEU A 61 15.27 -6.55 4.07
CA LEU A 61 14.23 -5.53 3.96
C LEU A 61 13.88 -4.94 5.33
N LEU A 62 13.76 -5.77 6.38
CA LEU A 62 13.53 -5.28 7.74
C LEU A 62 14.59 -4.24 8.11
N ARG A 63 15.88 -4.58 7.95
CA ARG A 63 16.97 -3.68 8.32
C ARG A 63 16.92 -2.38 7.52
N VAL A 64 16.68 -2.47 6.22
CA VAL A 64 16.53 -1.30 5.35
C VAL A 64 15.39 -0.41 5.84
N PHE A 65 14.21 -0.96 6.13
CA PHE A 65 13.06 -0.17 6.58
C PHE A 65 13.28 0.46 7.96
N LEU A 66 13.97 -0.21 8.88
CA LEU A 66 14.31 0.38 10.18
C LEU A 66 15.17 1.63 10.05
N ASP A 67 16.11 1.65 9.09
CA ASP A 67 17.04 2.77 8.92
C ASP A 67 16.46 3.92 8.06
N ILE A 68 15.59 3.62 7.08
CA ILE A 68 15.06 4.65 6.15
C ILE A 68 13.70 5.25 6.55
N VAL A 69 12.95 4.57 7.42
CA VAL A 69 11.60 5.01 7.78
C VAL A 69 11.67 6.26 8.66
N PRO A 70 10.90 7.32 8.34
CA PRO A 70 10.85 8.49 9.20
C PRO A 70 10.16 8.20 10.53
N LEU A 71 10.59 8.87 11.59
CA LEU A 71 9.97 8.80 12.93
C LEU A 71 8.60 9.51 13.03
N TYR A 72 8.03 9.95 11.90
CA TYR A 72 6.71 10.55 11.83
C TYR A 72 5.77 9.75 10.93
N LYS A 73 4.47 9.81 11.21
CA LYS A 73 3.45 9.16 10.40
C LYS A 73 3.25 9.89 9.07
N ILE A 74 3.43 9.19 7.95
CA ILE A 74 3.18 9.74 6.61
C ILE A 74 1.67 9.86 6.42
N LYS A 75 1.18 11.08 6.22
CA LYS A 75 -0.24 11.36 5.99
C LYS A 75 -0.64 10.86 4.61
N THR A 76 -1.56 9.92 4.51
CA THR A 76 -2.12 9.49 3.21
C THR A 76 -3.22 10.46 2.74
N LEU A 77 -3.20 10.80 1.45
CA LEU A 77 -4.21 11.68 0.82
C LEU A 77 -5.61 11.04 0.69
N SER A 78 -5.79 9.80 1.17
CA SER A 78 -7.08 9.10 1.13
C SER A 78 -8.16 9.75 2.00
N ASN A 79 -7.77 10.66 2.91
CA ASN A 79 -8.72 11.52 3.60
C ASN A 79 -9.06 12.72 2.70
N GLU A 80 -10.21 12.64 2.03
CA GLU A 80 -10.80 13.66 1.15
C GLU A 80 -10.75 15.09 1.73
N VAL A 81 -9.66 15.82 1.53
CA VAL A 81 -9.61 17.27 1.76
C VAL A 81 -9.96 17.97 0.44
N LYS A 82 -11.10 18.65 0.43
CA LYS A 82 -11.64 19.40 -0.72
C LYS A 82 -10.90 20.72 -0.98
N ASP A 83 -9.91 21.06 -0.16
CA ASP A 83 -9.17 22.32 -0.26
C ASP A 83 -7.83 22.09 -0.96
N LYS A 84 -7.83 22.37 -2.26
CA LYS A 84 -6.66 22.27 -3.15
C LYS A 84 -5.50 23.20 -2.79
N THR A 85 -5.69 24.10 -1.82
CA THR A 85 -4.76 25.18 -1.46
C THR A 85 -3.81 24.82 -0.32
N GLN A 86 -4.09 23.76 0.45
CA GLN A 86 -3.23 23.29 1.55
C GLN A 86 -2.93 21.78 1.45
N ILE A 87 -2.95 21.23 0.23
CA ILE A 87 -2.36 19.92 -0.01
C ILE A 87 -0.86 20.14 0.10
N SER A 88 -0.32 19.97 1.32
CA SER A 88 1.09 19.67 1.52
C SER A 88 1.40 18.53 0.57
N LYS A 89 2.06 18.88 -0.55
CA LYS A 89 2.46 17.92 -1.58
C LYS A 89 3.37 16.95 -0.86
N LEU A 90 2.84 15.78 -0.48
CA LEU A 90 3.66 14.64 -0.09
C LEU A 90 4.73 14.52 -1.14
N SER A 91 5.98 14.46 -0.69
CA SER A 91 7.05 14.32 -1.65
C SER A 91 6.87 12.97 -2.36
N LYS A 92 7.17 12.92 -3.65
CA LYS A 92 7.01 11.69 -4.44
C LYS A 92 7.73 10.51 -3.76
N TRP A 93 8.89 10.79 -3.16
CA TRP A 93 9.66 9.80 -2.39
C TRP A 93 8.88 9.22 -1.20
N GLU A 94 8.09 10.02 -0.48
CA GLU A 94 7.31 9.53 0.68
C GLU A 94 6.18 8.61 0.24
N GLN A 95 5.60 8.91 -0.92
CA GLN A 95 4.54 8.08 -1.51
C GLN A 95 5.11 6.73 -1.94
N ASP A 96 6.27 6.74 -2.61
CA ASP A 96 6.95 5.54 -3.06
C ASP A 96 7.42 4.69 -1.87
N LEU A 97 8.03 5.32 -0.85
CA LEU A 97 8.43 4.64 0.39
C LEU A 97 7.24 4.00 1.08
N LEU A 98 6.13 4.73 1.23
CA LEU A 98 4.93 4.20 1.89
C LEU A 98 4.33 3.02 1.11
N MET A 99 4.37 3.06 -0.21
CA MET A 99 3.93 1.97 -1.08
C MET A 99 4.79 0.71 -0.87
N LEU A 100 6.12 0.87 -0.89
CA LEU A 100 7.07 -0.22 -0.68
C LEU A 100 6.93 -0.80 0.74
N TYR A 101 6.80 0.06 1.75
CA TYR A 101 6.58 -0.37 3.12
C TYR A 101 5.24 -1.11 3.27
N SER A 102 4.18 -0.64 2.63
CA SER A 102 2.90 -1.36 2.63
C SER A 102 3.03 -2.76 2.01
N LYS A 103 3.82 -2.91 0.94
CA LYS A 103 4.12 -4.21 0.33
C LYS A 103 4.91 -5.10 1.30
N PHE A 104 5.90 -4.55 1.98
CA PHE A 104 6.67 -5.27 2.99
C PHE A 104 5.81 -5.76 4.16
N VAL A 105 5.01 -4.88 4.77
CA VAL A 105 4.10 -5.26 5.86
C VAL A 105 3.11 -6.34 5.40
N PHE A 106 2.65 -6.29 4.15
CA PHE A 106 1.82 -7.35 3.59
C PHE A 106 2.55 -8.70 3.52
N LEU A 107 3.81 -8.73 3.07
CA LEU A 107 4.62 -9.96 3.05
C LEU A 107 4.90 -10.50 4.45
N VAL A 108 5.20 -9.62 5.42
CA VAL A 108 5.41 -10.02 6.82
C VAL A 108 4.13 -10.63 7.41
N THR A 109 2.97 -10.05 7.10
CA THR A 109 1.70 -10.48 7.71
C THR A 109 0.98 -11.62 6.95
N SER A 110 1.46 -12.01 5.77
CA SER A 110 0.83 -13.06 4.96
C SER A 110 1.24 -14.48 5.34
N ASN A 111 2.42 -14.66 5.93
CA ASN A 111 2.96 -15.96 6.33
C ASN A 111 3.19 -16.02 7.84
N THR A 112 2.90 -17.15 8.48
CA THR A 112 2.99 -17.37 9.94
C THR A 112 4.29 -18.05 10.35
N SER A 113 5.38 -17.84 9.59
CA SER A 113 6.70 -18.35 9.95
C SER A 113 7.29 -17.58 11.13
N ASP A 114 8.23 -18.20 11.85
CA ASP A 114 8.91 -17.57 12.99
C ASP A 114 9.68 -16.31 12.58
N VAL A 115 10.27 -16.31 11.38
CA VAL A 115 11.00 -15.14 10.84
C VAL A 115 10.05 -13.98 10.61
N ASN A 116 8.83 -14.23 10.11
CA ASN A 116 7.81 -13.22 9.93
C ASN A 116 7.36 -12.61 11.26
N TYR A 117 7.14 -13.44 12.29
CA TYR A 117 6.83 -12.95 13.63
C TYR A 117 7.98 -12.12 14.22
N ARG A 118 9.24 -12.55 14.04
CA ARG A 118 10.42 -11.77 14.45
C ARG A 118 10.43 -10.40 13.78
N CYS A 119 10.25 -10.35 12.46
CA CYS A 119 10.20 -9.07 11.74
C CYS A 119 9.05 -8.17 12.22
N ALA A 120 7.86 -8.73 12.43
CA ALA A 120 6.72 -7.96 12.93
C ALA A 120 6.98 -7.38 14.33
N VAL A 121 7.60 -8.16 15.21
CA VAL A 121 7.96 -7.74 16.58
C VAL A 121 9.03 -6.66 16.55
N GLU A 122 10.09 -6.80 15.76
CA GLU A 122 11.13 -5.76 15.62
C GLU A 122 10.56 -4.46 15.05
N LEU A 123 9.66 -4.53 14.06
CA LEU A 123 8.96 -3.35 13.56
C LEU A 123 8.11 -2.67 14.64
N LEU A 124 7.44 -3.42 15.52
CA LEU A 124 6.64 -2.83 16.59
C LEU A 124 7.49 -2.18 17.69
N LYS A 125 8.69 -2.72 17.94
CA LYS A 125 9.63 -2.16 18.92
C LYS A 125 10.19 -0.82 18.46
N GLU A 126 10.64 -0.75 17.22
CA GLU A 126 11.35 0.43 16.70
C GLU A 126 10.42 1.43 16.02
N LEU A 127 9.33 0.98 15.39
CA LEU A 127 8.42 1.79 14.55
C LEU A 127 6.98 1.80 15.09
N SER A 128 6.80 1.88 16.40
CA SER A 128 5.51 1.90 17.11
C SER A 128 4.56 3.04 16.67
N HIS A 129 5.11 4.14 16.17
CA HIS A 129 4.36 5.34 15.74
C HIS A 129 4.07 5.37 14.23
N PHE A 130 4.67 4.46 13.44
CA PHE A 130 4.63 4.52 11.99
C PHE A 130 3.30 3.99 11.40
N ASN A 131 3.15 4.07 10.08
CA ASN A 131 1.97 3.58 9.39
C ASN A 131 1.82 2.06 9.56
N TYR A 132 0.59 1.54 9.44
CA TYR A 132 0.26 0.09 9.49
C TYR A 132 0.51 -0.66 10.82
N VAL A 133 0.79 0.03 11.92
CA VAL A 133 0.94 -0.57 13.26
C VAL A 133 -0.23 -1.47 13.65
N GLU A 134 -1.47 -1.08 13.35
CA GLU A 134 -2.68 -1.89 13.66
C GLU A 134 -2.65 -3.28 12.99
N LYS A 135 -2.10 -3.38 11.77
CA LYS A 135 -1.95 -4.66 11.06
C LYS A 135 -0.88 -5.53 11.71
N LEU A 136 0.25 -4.93 12.07
CA LEU A 136 1.34 -5.62 12.75
C LEU A 136 0.90 -6.14 14.12
N VAL A 137 0.22 -5.31 14.91
CA VAL A 137 -0.36 -5.69 16.20
C VAL A 137 -1.33 -6.86 16.05
N SER A 138 -2.26 -6.78 15.10
CA SER A 138 -3.22 -7.86 14.85
C SER A 138 -2.53 -9.18 14.50
N PHE A 139 -1.45 -9.11 13.73
CA PHE A 139 -0.65 -10.28 13.33
C PHE A 139 0.14 -10.87 14.52
N VAL A 140 0.82 -10.03 15.31
CA VAL A 140 1.57 -10.46 16.51
C VAL A 140 0.63 -11.08 17.55
N LEU A 141 -0.54 -10.48 17.78
CA LEU A 141 -1.57 -11.03 18.68
C LEU A 141 -1.99 -12.44 18.25
N ARG A 142 -2.22 -12.68 16.96
CA ARG A 142 -2.52 -14.04 16.46
C ARG A 142 -1.38 -15.02 16.69
N GLY A 143 -0.13 -14.57 16.56
CA GLY A 143 1.06 -15.39 16.83
C GLY A 143 1.15 -15.88 18.28
N THR A 144 0.50 -15.21 19.22
CA THR A 144 0.52 -15.60 20.63
C THR A 144 -0.33 -16.84 20.91
N THR A 145 -1.33 -17.10 20.07
CA THR A 145 -2.14 -18.32 20.09
C THR A 145 -1.30 -19.55 19.74
N ALA A 146 -0.30 -19.37 18.86
CA ALA A 146 0.66 -20.41 18.50
C ALA A 146 1.74 -20.67 19.57
N LYS A 147 1.63 -20.03 20.76
CA LYS A 147 2.62 -20.09 21.85
C LYS A 147 4.02 -19.58 21.47
N ASN A 148 4.10 -18.67 20.49
CA ASN A 148 5.37 -18.03 20.13
C ASN A 148 5.83 -17.11 21.26
N ALA A 149 6.94 -17.49 21.91
CA ALA A 149 7.50 -16.75 23.05
C ALA A 149 7.84 -15.29 22.70
N ILE A 150 8.35 -15.06 21.49
CA ILE A 150 8.75 -13.73 21.00
C ILE A 150 7.55 -12.77 20.95
N CYS A 151 6.40 -13.27 20.50
CA CYS A 151 5.18 -12.46 20.43
C CYS A 151 4.64 -12.15 21.84
N HIS A 152 4.70 -13.13 22.75
CA HIS A 152 4.29 -12.93 24.15
C HIS A 152 5.15 -11.88 24.85
N GLU A 153 6.47 -11.98 24.73
CA GLU A 153 7.42 -11.02 25.29
C GLU A 153 7.19 -9.62 24.73
N CYS A 154 6.96 -9.50 23.41
CA CYS A 154 6.66 -8.23 22.76
C CYS A 154 5.41 -7.56 23.37
N ILE A 155 4.32 -8.30 23.52
CA ILE A 155 3.07 -7.76 24.08
C ILE A 155 3.24 -7.40 25.56
N SER A 156 3.93 -8.24 26.33
CA SER A 156 4.25 -7.94 27.74
C SER A 156 5.06 -6.65 27.85
N ARG A 157 6.04 -6.44 26.98
CA ARG A 157 6.84 -5.21 26.92
C ARG A 157 6.00 -3.99 26.56
N ILE A 158 5.06 -4.11 25.63
CA ILE A 158 4.16 -3.01 25.25
C ILE A 158 3.22 -2.63 26.40
N PHE A 159 2.72 -3.59 27.18
CA PHE A 159 1.87 -3.26 28.33
C PHE A 159 2.65 -2.60 29.48
N LYS A 160 3.94 -2.92 29.61
CA LYS A 160 4.86 -2.31 30.57
C LYS A 160 5.47 -0.98 30.12
N SER A 161 5.38 -0.61 28.85
CA SER A 161 5.88 0.69 28.38
C SER A 161 4.91 1.82 28.76
N ASP A 162 5.32 3.08 28.67
CA ASP A 162 4.45 4.23 28.97
C ASP A 162 3.61 4.70 27.76
N ASP A 163 3.73 4.00 26.62
CA ASP A 163 3.10 4.38 25.35
C ASP A 163 1.60 4.02 25.30
N LEU A 164 0.77 4.88 25.89
CA LEU A 164 -0.68 4.74 25.95
C LEU A 164 -1.35 4.54 24.58
N GLU A 165 -0.88 5.24 23.54
CA GLU A 165 -1.41 5.07 22.18
C GLU A 165 -1.20 3.64 21.66
N LEU A 166 -0.02 3.07 21.92
CA LEU A 166 0.32 1.73 21.47
C LEU A 166 -0.47 0.69 22.26
N LYS A 167 -0.56 0.84 23.59
CA LYS A 167 -1.42 -0.03 24.42
C LYS A 167 -2.85 -0.02 23.92
N TYR A 168 -3.42 1.14 23.59
CA TYR A 168 -4.78 1.22 23.04
C TYR A 168 -4.92 0.50 21.69
N LYS A 169 -3.94 0.66 20.80
CA LYS A 169 -3.92 -0.06 19.51
C LYS A 169 -3.79 -1.58 19.67
N VAL A 170 -3.27 -2.07 20.79
CA VAL A 170 -3.26 -3.50 21.14
C VAL A 170 -4.59 -3.93 21.75
N LEU A 171 -5.14 -3.16 22.68
CA LEU A 171 -6.38 -3.50 23.38
C LEU A 171 -7.59 -3.60 22.44
N VAL A 172 -7.72 -2.69 21.47
CA VAL A 172 -8.86 -2.70 20.55
C VAL A 172 -8.95 -4.01 19.75
N PRO A 173 -7.90 -4.47 19.03
CA PRO A 173 -7.91 -5.76 18.36
C PRO A 173 -8.08 -6.95 19.31
N MET A 174 -7.66 -6.87 20.58
CA MET A 174 -7.84 -7.97 21.53
C MET A 174 -9.31 -8.23 21.90
N CYS A 175 -10.18 -7.24 21.75
CA CYS A 175 -11.63 -7.46 21.93
C CYS A 175 -12.22 -8.36 20.84
N ASP A 176 -11.65 -8.32 19.62
CA ASP A 176 -12.20 -8.98 18.44
C ASP A 176 -11.42 -10.24 18.01
N LEU A 177 -10.16 -10.37 18.43
CA LEU A 177 -9.25 -11.44 17.99
C LEU A 177 -8.99 -12.47 19.10
N ASN A 178 -8.81 -13.73 18.69
CA ASN A 178 -8.35 -14.78 19.59
C ASN A 178 -6.86 -14.58 19.93
N PHE A 179 -6.53 -14.60 21.22
CA PHE A 179 -5.17 -14.47 21.73
C PHE A 179 -4.86 -15.57 22.75
N GLY A 180 -3.57 -15.83 22.99
CA GLY A 180 -3.13 -16.85 23.94
C GLY A 180 -3.45 -16.48 25.41
N PRO A 181 -3.77 -17.45 26.28
CA PRO A 181 -4.17 -17.19 27.67
C PRO A 181 -3.06 -16.50 28.48
N ASN A 182 -1.80 -16.70 28.10
CA ASN A 182 -0.64 -16.13 28.80
C ASN A 182 -0.58 -14.60 28.71
N ILE A 183 -1.35 -13.95 27.83
CA ILE A 183 -1.39 -12.49 27.75
C ILE A 183 -2.35 -11.90 28.78
N ILE A 184 -3.32 -12.68 29.26
CA ILE A 184 -4.30 -12.21 30.25
C ILE A 184 -3.58 -11.73 31.52
N SER A 185 -2.48 -12.37 31.92
CA SER A 185 -1.68 -11.90 33.04
C SER A 185 -1.06 -10.52 32.78
N CYS A 186 -0.62 -10.25 31.55
CA CYS A 186 -0.07 -8.95 31.17
C CYS A 186 -1.11 -7.83 31.19
N PHE A 187 -2.42 -8.13 31.15
CA PHE A 187 -3.46 -7.11 31.33
C PHE A 187 -3.54 -6.58 32.76
N LEU A 188 -3.19 -7.42 33.73
CA LEU A 188 -3.22 -7.01 35.14
C LEU A 188 -2.16 -5.96 35.44
N ASP A 189 -1.11 -5.90 34.62
CA ASP A 189 -0.05 -4.90 34.70
C ASP A 189 -0.46 -3.53 34.09
N ILE A 190 -1.68 -3.41 33.55
CA ILE A 190 -2.15 -2.18 32.92
C ILE A 190 -2.82 -1.28 33.96
N ASP A 191 -2.24 -0.10 34.20
CA ASP A 191 -2.87 0.94 35.00
C ASP A 191 -4.09 1.56 34.27
N ILE A 192 -5.28 1.06 34.62
CA ILE A 192 -6.58 1.43 34.04
C ILE A 192 -6.86 2.94 34.19
N PHE A 193 -6.29 3.60 35.21
CA PHE A 193 -6.52 5.02 35.47
C PHE A 193 -5.84 5.94 34.45
N GLU A 194 -4.71 5.55 33.84
CA GLU A 194 -4.14 6.30 32.72
C GLU A 194 -5.05 6.26 31.48
N PHE A 195 -5.76 5.16 31.28
CA PHE A 195 -6.66 4.99 30.14
C PHE A 195 -7.87 5.94 30.18
N GLN A 196 -8.37 6.26 31.38
CA GLN A 196 -9.50 7.17 31.54
C GLN A 196 -9.14 8.61 31.14
N ALA A 197 -7.94 9.07 31.53
CA ALA A 197 -7.43 10.40 31.18
C ALA A 197 -7.18 10.55 29.67
N VAL A 198 -6.65 9.51 29.02
CA VAL A 198 -6.52 9.47 27.57
C VAL A 198 -7.89 9.42 26.91
N LYS A 199 -8.86 8.66 27.43
CA LYS A 199 -10.24 8.63 26.90
C LYS A 199 -10.83 10.04 26.83
N ASP A 200 -10.69 10.85 27.87
CA ASP A 200 -11.28 12.20 27.91
C ASP A 200 -10.59 13.19 26.95
N GLY A 201 -9.29 13.03 26.67
CA GLY A 201 -8.55 13.81 25.67
C GLY A 201 -8.66 13.30 24.22
N PHE A 202 -8.74 11.98 24.00
CA PHE A 202 -8.75 11.33 22.68
C PHE A 202 -10.17 11.14 22.10
N PHE A 203 -11.19 10.88 22.93
CA PHE A 203 -12.57 10.67 22.43
C PHE A 203 -13.15 11.93 21.81
N THR A 204 -12.80 13.11 22.31
CA THR A 204 -13.24 14.38 21.71
C THR A 204 -12.75 14.53 20.27
N GLY A 205 -11.57 14.00 19.92
CA GLY A 205 -11.06 13.96 18.55
C GLY A 205 -11.71 12.89 17.66
N PHE A 206 -11.74 11.63 18.14
CA PHE A 206 -12.24 10.48 17.35
C PHE A 206 -13.78 10.47 17.18
N ILE A 207 -14.55 10.89 18.19
CA ILE A 207 -16.01 11.04 18.04
C ILE A 207 -16.34 12.19 17.08
N TYR A 208 -15.65 13.33 17.14
CA TYR A 208 -15.92 14.44 16.22
C TYR A 208 -15.66 14.08 14.74
N GLU A 209 -14.65 13.27 14.44
CA GLU A 209 -14.38 12.82 13.07
C GLU A 209 -15.39 11.78 12.58
N ASN A 210 -15.76 10.81 13.41
CA ASN A 210 -16.73 9.77 13.04
C ASN A 210 -18.17 10.29 13.00
N GLU A 211 -18.56 11.25 13.84
CA GLU A 211 -19.87 11.90 13.78
C GLU A 211 -20.01 12.83 12.57
N LYS A 212 -18.95 13.53 12.14
CA LYS A 212 -18.95 14.28 10.87
C LYS A 212 -19.14 13.34 9.67
N LYS A 213 -18.53 12.16 9.68
CA LYS A 213 -18.72 11.13 8.64
C LYS A 213 -20.15 10.58 8.64
N LYS A 214 -20.74 10.29 9.81
CA LYS A 214 -22.14 9.82 9.94
C LYS A 214 -23.17 10.90 9.55
N LYS A 215 -22.96 12.18 9.89
CA LYS A 215 -23.84 13.29 9.45
C LYS A 215 -23.75 13.55 7.94
N LYS A 216 -22.59 13.35 7.30
CA LYS A 216 -22.45 13.43 5.83
C LYS A 216 -23.13 12.26 5.11
N ASN A 217 -23.10 11.04 5.66
CA ASN A 217 -23.79 9.89 5.06
C ASN A 217 -25.32 9.98 5.22
N LYS A 218 -25.84 10.43 6.36
CA LYS A 218 -27.30 10.67 6.50
C LYS A 218 -27.83 11.76 5.57
N ARG A 219 -27.02 12.78 5.22
CA ARG A 219 -27.39 13.79 4.21
C ARG A 219 -27.31 13.29 2.75
N ARG A 220 -26.74 12.10 2.49
CA ARG A 220 -26.70 11.49 1.14
C ARG A 220 -27.82 10.49 0.88
N VAL A 221 -28.57 10.08 1.91
CA VAL A 221 -29.66 9.09 1.78
C VAL A 221 -31.03 9.75 1.53
N PHE A 222 -31.13 11.09 1.61
CA PHE A 222 -32.35 11.81 1.19
C PHE A 222 -32.02 12.96 0.24
N CYS A 223 -31.77 12.62 -1.02
CA CYS A 223 -31.96 13.51 -2.15
C CYS A 223 -32.86 12.79 -3.16
N PRO A 224 -34.13 13.22 -3.33
CA PRO A 224 -34.90 12.85 -4.51
C PRO A 224 -34.08 13.26 -5.73
N GLN A 225 -33.98 12.38 -6.72
CA GLN A 225 -33.28 12.60 -7.99
C GLN A 225 -33.79 13.89 -8.67
N ARG A 226 -33.19 15.04 -8.37
CA ARG A 226 -33.24 16.21 -9.26
C ARG A 226 -32.15 16.02 -10.29
N THR A 227 -32.48 15.20 -11.29
CA THR A 227 -31.79 15.15 -12.58
C THR A 227 -31.77 16.56 -13.15
N GLY A 228 -30.63 17.22 -13.02
CA GLY A 228 -30.42 18.57 -13.49
C GLY A 228 -30.59 18.64 -15.01
N ARG A 229 -31.58 19.44 -15.45
CA ARG A 229 -31.85 19.87 -16.84
C ARG A 229 -30.62 20.39 -17.62
N ARG A 230 -29.45 20.55 -17.00
CA ARG A 230 -28.18 20.96 -17.63
C ARG A 230 -27.44 19.83 -18.35
N CYS A 231 -27.56 18.57 -17.95
CA CYS A 231 -26.88 17.47 -18.65
C CYS A 231 -27.60 17.04 -19.94
N LEU A 232 -28.94 17.09 -19.98
CA LEU A 232 -29.71 16.81 -21.21
C LEU A 232 -29.39 17.80 -22.34
N ARG A 233 -29.26 19.10 -22.02
CA ARG A 233 -28.93 20.13 -23.03
C ARG A 233 -27.52 19.96 -23.63
N ARG A 234 -26.57 19.34 -22.92
CA ARG A 234 -25.22 19.08 -23.45
C ARG A 234 -25.18 17.83 -24.34
N SER A 235 -25.96 16.79 -24.03
CA SER A 235 -26.04 15.60 -24.89
C SER A 235 -26.82 15.87 -26.18
N GLU A 236 -27.89 16.67 -26.13
CA GLU A 236 -28.65 17.09 -27.32
C GLU A 236 -27.84 18.00 -28.25
N LYS A 237 -27.05 18.93 -27.70
CA LYS A 237 -26.15 19.77 -28.51
C LYS A 237 -25.04 18.95 -29.17
N LYS A 238 -24.48 17.94 -28.50
CA LYS A 238 -23.50 17.03 -29.11
C LYS A 238 -24.12 16.19 -30.23
N LYS A 239 -25.31 15.62 -30.02
CA LYS A 239 -26.03 14.86 -31.06
C LYS A 239 -26.41 15.71 -32.28
N LYS A 240 -26.80 16.98 -32.09
CA LYS A 240 -27.06 17.94 -33.19
C LYS A 240 -25.78 18.36 -33.95
N LEU A 241 -24.63 18.36 -33.29
CA LEU A 241 -23.35 18.68 -33.94
C LEU A 241 -22.86 17.48 -34.78
N GLU A 242 -22.98 16.26 -34.26
CA GLU A 242 -22.63 15.03 -34.97
C GLU A 242 -23.50 14.77 -36.20
N SER A 243 -24.81 15.04 -36.12
CA SER A 243 -25.70 14.94 -37.29
C SER A 243 -25.38 16.00 -38.36
N ARG A 244 -24.94 17.21 -37.97
CA ARG A 244 -24.45 18.23 -38.91
C ARG A 244 -23.12 17.86 -39.57
N LEU A 245 -22.19 17.26 -38.83
CA LEU A 245 -20.92 16.78 -39.39
C LEU A 245 -21.12 15.60 -40.35
N LYS A 246 -22.04 14.68 -40.03
CA LYS A 246 -22.42 13.58 -40.94
C LYS A 246 -23.12 14.13 -42.20
N ALA A 247 -24.04 15.07 -42.08
CA ALA A 247 -24.70 15.69 -43.24
C ALA A 247 -23.73 16.51 -44.13
N GLY A 248 -22.74 17.19 -43.53
CA GLY A 248 -21.70 17.92 -44.26
C GLY A 248 -20.69 17.01 -44.98
N GLY A 249 -20.38 15.84 -44.40
CA GLY A 249 -19.50 14.84 -45.01
C GLY A 249 -20.07 14.21 -46.29
N TRP A 250 -21.39 14.01 -46.35
CA TRP A 250 -22.07 13.50 -47.55
C TRP A 250 -22.04 14.51 -48.71
N ARG A 251 -22.20 15.82 -48.45
CA ARG A 251 -22.11 16.85 -49.50
C ARG A 251 -20.71 16.93 -50.13
N ARG A 252 -19.64 16.81 -49.34
CA ARG A 252 -18.25 16.78 -49.86
C ARG A 252 -17.97 15.52 -50.69
N ARG A 253 -18.50 14.36 -50.29
CA ARG A 253 -18.35 13.10 -51.03
C ARG A 253 -19.09 13.11 -52.38
N VAL A 254 -20.27 13.70 -52.45
CA VAL A 254 -21.05 13.83 -53.70
C VAL A 254 -20.40 14.83 -54.67
N LEU A 255 -19.82 15.93 -54.18
CA LEU A 255 -19.07 16.88 -55.01
C LEU A 255 -17.79 16.26 -55.61
N LEU A 256 -17.06 15.44 -54.87
CA LEU A 256 -15.88 14.72 -55.37
C LEU A 256 -16.22 13.68 -56.45
N ILE A 257 -17.39 13.05 -56.39
CA ILE A 257 -17.84 12.10 -57.41
C ILE A 257 -18.26 12.82 -58.70
N LYS A 258 -18.90 14.00 -58.59
CA LYS A 258 -19.27 14.82 -59.75
C LYS A 258 -18.05 15.43 -60.47
N THR A 259 -17.00 15.84 -59.76
CA THR A 259 -15.77 16.35 -60.39
C THR A 259 -14.97 15.25 -61.09
N LYS A 260 -14.91 14.03 -60.51
CA LYS A 260 -14.29 12.87 -61.19
C LYS A 260 -15.02 12.48 -62.48
N LYS A 261 -16.36 12.55 -62.52
CA LYS A 261 -17.15 12.23 -63.73
C LYS A 261 -16.95 13.25 -64.86
N LYS A 262 -16.78 14.54 -64.53
CA LYS A 262 -16.44 15.58 -65.53
C LYS A 262 -15.02 15.40 -66.12
N ASN A 263 -14.04 15.02 -65.30
CA ASN A 263 -12.67 14.76 -65.77
C ASN A 263 -12.53 13.48 -66.63
N TRP A 264 -13.41 12.50 -66.44
CA TRP A 264 -13.45 11.31 -67.31
C TRP A 264 -14.10 11.62 -68.67
N SER A 265 -15.14 12.45 -68.69
CA SER A 265 -15.81 12.84 -69.94
C SER A 265 -14.94 13.74 -70.84
N SER A 266 -14.00 14.53 -70.28
CA SER A 266 -13.09 15.34 -71.09
C SER A 266 -11.90 14.57 -71.65
N ARG A 267 -11.54 13.41 -71.06
CA ARG A 267 -10.44 12.57 -71.53
C ARG A 267 -10.84 11.59 -72.64
N PHE A 268 -12.13 11.27 -72.78
CA PHE A 268 -12.63 10.41 -73.86
C PHE A 268 -13.07 11.17 -75.12
N ALA A 269 -13.12 12.51 -75.08
CA ALA A 269 -13.48 13.35 -76.24
C ALA A 269 -12.25 13.88 -77.02
N THR A 270 -11.03 13.45 -76.68
CA THR A 270 -9.78 13.88 -77.34
C THR A 270 -9.03 12.74 -78.02
N VAL A 271 -9.65 11.55 -78.09
CA VAL A 271 -9.14 10.39 -78.82
C VAL A 271 -10.30 9.78 -79.58
N PHE A 272 -10.84 10.53 -80.54
CA PHE A 272 -11.52 10.07 -81.75
C PHE A 272 -11.73 11.28 -82.67
#